data_AF-A0A699VY73-F1
#
_entry.id   AF-A0A699VY73-F1
#
_cell.length_a   1.000
_cell.length_b   1.000
_cell.length_c   1.000
_cell.angle_alpha   90.00
_cell.angle_beta   90.00
_cell.angle_gamma   90.00
#
_symmetry.space_group_name_H-M   'P 1'
#
loop_
_entity.id
_entity.type
_entity.pdbx_description
1 polymer ?
#
loop_
_entity_poly.entity_id
_entity_poly.type
_entity_poly.pdbx_seq_one_letter_code
_entity_poly.pdbx_strand_id
1 'polypeptide(L)'
;GLWYTKDSGFELTGFSDADYAGCKDSFKSTFGGAQFLGEKLVSWSSKKQDCTALSTAEAEYVSLSACCAQVLWMRTHLSPKELERLAKSQ
;
A
#
# COMPACT_ATOMS: atom_id res chain seq x y z
N GLY A 1 6.04 19.05 -7.78
CA GLY A 1 4.65 18.56 -7.78
C GLY A 1 4.57 17.30 -8.60
N LEU A 2 3.69 16.36 -8.23
CA LEU A 2 3.46 15.12 -8.96
C LEU A 2 2.28 15.32 -9.92
N TRP A 3 2.52 15.15 -11.22
CA TRP A 3 1.53 15.41 -12.27
C TRP A 3 0.89 14.10 -12.75
N TYR A 4 -0.44 14.02 -12.61
CA TYR A 4 -1.22 12.89 -13.10
C TYR A 4 -2.02 13.31 -14.34
N THR A 5 -1.78 12.60 -15.44
CA THR A 5 -2.54 12.74 -16.69
C THR A 5 -3.89 12.07 -16.50
N LYS A 6 -4.98 12.77 -16.82
CA LYS A 6 -6.36 12.28 -16.69
C LYS A 6 -6.64 11.01 -17.51
N ASP A 7 -5.80 10.71 -18.50
CA ASP A 7 -5.97 9.63 -19.49
C ASP A 7 -5.43 8.26 -19.05
N SER A 8 -4.50 8.20 -18.09
CA SER A 8 -4.07 6.91 -17.54
C SER A 8 -5.15 6.44 -16.57
N GLY A 9 -5.79 5.31 -16.84
CA GLY A 9 -6.82 4.73 -15.97
C GLY A 9 -6.42 4.86 -14.49
N PHE A 10 -7.26 5.49 -13.68
CA PHE A 10 -7.04 5.68 -12.24
C PHE A 10 -7.29 4.36 -11.48
N GLU A 11 -6.67 3.29 -11.94
CA GLU A 11 -6.69 2.00 -11.28
C GLU A 11 -5.66 2.04 -10.15
N LEU A 12 -6.12 1.83 -8.92
CA LEU A 12 -5.25 1.74 -7.75
C LEU A 12 -4.96 0.27 -7.49
N THR A 13 -3.72 -0.13 -7.71
CA THR A 13 -3.25 -1.52 -7.55
C THR A 13 -2.25 -1.58 -6.40
N GLY A 14 -2.44 -2.54 -5.49
CA GLY A 14 -1.54 -2.78 -4.36
C GLY A 14 -0.92 -4.17 -4.43
N PHE A 15 0.38 -4.25 -4.22
CA PHE A 15 1.13 -5.48 -4.06
C PHE A 15 1.65 -5.59 -2.62
N SER A 16 1.71 -6.81 -2.11
CA SER A 16 2.17 -7.12 -0.77
C SER A 16 3.00 -8.40 -0.80
N ASP A 17 4.03 -8.46 0.02
CA ASP A 17 4.93 -9.61 0.19
C ASP A 17 5.40 -9.66 1.65
N ALA A 18 5.77 -10.84 2.14
CA ALA A 18 6.30 -10.99 3.48
C ALA A 18 7.49 -11.95 3.55
N ASP A 19 8.60 -11.48 4.11
CA ASP A 19 9.73 -12.33 4.45
C ASP A 19 9.55 -12.92 5.86
N TYR A 20 9.27 -14.22 5.95
CA TYR A 20 9.01 -14.92 7.21
C TYR A 20 10.27 -15.08 8.06
N ALA A 21 10.19 -14.68 9.33
CA ALA A 21 11.26 -14.84 10.32
C ALA A 21 12.64 -14.30 9.87
N GLY A 22 12.67 -13.34 8.92
CA GLY A 22 13.91 -12.78 8.37
C GLY A 22 14.76 -12.02 9.40
N CYS A 23 14.18 -11.58 10.52
CA CYS A 23 14.92 -10.93 11.61
C CYS A 23 15.43 -11.95 12.64
N LYS A 24 16.71 -12.35 12.57
CA LYS A 24 17.32 -13.33 13.47
C LYS A 24 17.21 -13.01 14.97
N ASP A 25 17.19 -11.72 15.33
CA ASP A 25 17.14 -11.30 16.73
C ASP A 25 15.75 -11.44 17.35
N SER A 26 14.70 -11.30 16.54
CA SER A 26 13.31 -11.25 17.04
C SER A 26 12.38 -12.29 16.43
N PHE A 27 12.86 -13.06 15.44
CA PHE A 27 12.11 -13.99 14.60
C PHE A 27 10.86 -13.37 13.95
N LYS A 28 10.78 -12.04 13.89
CA LYS A 28 9.67 -11.33 13.26
C LYS A 28 9.85 -11.27 11.76
N SER A 29 8.74 -11.39 11.06
CA SER A 29 8.68 -11.24 9.62
C SER A 29 8.85 -9.79 9.20
N THR A 30 9.23 -9.57 7.94
CA THR A 30 9.29 -8.24 7.32
C THR A 30 8.20 -8.13 6.27
N PHE A 31 7.35 -7.11 6.39
CA PHE A 31 6.35 -6.74 5.39
C PHE A 31 6.99 -5.87 4.31
N GLY A 32 6.67 -6.15 3.05
CA GLY A 32 6.87 -5.26 1.91
C GLY A 32 5.53 -4.95 1.23
N GLY A 33 5.29 -3.68 0.90
CA GLY A 33 4.09 -3.25 0.18
C GLY A 33 4.40 -2.17 -0.85
N ALA A 34 3.71 -2.20 -1.99
CA ALA A 34 3.84 -1.20 -3.04
C ALA A 34 2.47 -0.87 -3.63
N GLN A 35 2.15 0.42 -3.77
CA GLN A 35 0.89 0.91 -4.34
C GLN A 35 1.16 1.71 -5.60
N PHE A 36 0.41 1.37 -6.64
CA PHE A 36 0.49 1.95 -7.97
C PHE A 36 -0.82 2.63 -8.32
N LEU A 37 -0.73 3.79 -8.97
CA LEU A 37 -1.86 4.45 -9.63
C LEU A 37 -1.64 4.39 -11.14
N GLY A 38 -2.39 3.53 -11.82
CA GLY A 38 -2.02 3.04 -13.15
C GLY A 38 -0.66 2.34 -13.08
N GLU A 39 0.27 2.73 -13.95
CA GLU A 39 1.64 2.17 -13.99
C GLU A 39 2.63 2.92 -13.08
N LYS A 40 2.18 3.93 -12.33
CA LYS A 40 3.06 4.81 -11.55
C LYS A 40 3.09 4.36 -10.09
N LEU A 41 4.27 4.04 -9.56
CA LEU A 41 4.47 3.80 -8.13
C LEU A 41 4.23 5.09 -7.37
N VAL A 42 3.26 5.08 -6.45
CA VAL A 42 2.85 6.27 -5.67
C VAL A 42 3.20 6.14 -4.20
N SER A 43 3.28 4.91 -3.68
CA SER A 43 3.73 4.65 -2.31
C SER A 43 4.34 3.26 -2.21
N TRP A 44 5.29 3.10 -1.28
CA TRP A 44 5.87 1.82 -0.93
C TRP A 44 6.25 1.84 0.54
N SER A 45 6.32 0.66 1.15
CA SER A 45 6.82 0.51 2.51
C SER A 45 7.51 -0.83 2.67
N SER A 46 8.52 -0.86 3.54
CA SER A 46 9.09 -2.09 4.07
C SER A 46 9.26 -1.91 5.57
N LYS A 47 8.63 -2.78 6.37
CA LYS A 47 8.60 -2.66 7.83
C LYS A 47 8.65 -4.03 8.47
N LYS A 48 9.42 -4.18 9.55
CA LYS A 48 9.31 -5.34 10.43
C LYS A 48 7.89 -5.42 11.01
N GLN A 49 7.28 -6.60 10.95
CA GLN A 49 5.94 -6.83 11.52
C GLN A 49 5.99 -6.66 13.05
N ASP A 50 4.89 -6.15 13.62
CA ASP A 50 4.81 -5.90 15.07
C ASP A 50 4.55 -7.20 15.84
N CYS A 51 3.83 -8.15 15.24
CA CYS A 51 3.64 -9.51 15.73
C CYS A 51 4.65 -10.50 15.12
N THR A 52 4.86 -11.61 15.81
CA THR A 52 5.62 -12.76 15.29
C THR A 52 4.63 -13.72 14.65
N ALA A 53 4.74 -13.92 13.34
CA ALA A 53 3.95 -14.93 12.62
C ALA A 53 4.46 -16.35 12.97
N LEU A 54 3.57 -17.34 12.92
CA LEU A 54 3.88 -18.75 13.14
C LEU A 54 4.08 -19.53 11.84
N SER A 55 3.80 -18.90 10.70
CA SER A 55 4.00 -19.48 9.37
C SER A 55 4.21 -18.39 8.30
N THR A 56 4.73 -18.77 7.15
CA THR A 56 4.80 -17.89 5.97
C THR A 56 3.43 -17.40 5.54
N ALA A 57 2.40 -18.28 5.54
CA ALA A 57 1.04 -17.89 5.17
C ALA A 57 0.45 -16.82 6.11
N GLU A 58 0.72 -16.92 7.40
CA GLU A 58 0.31 -15.89 8.36
C GLU A 58 1.07 -14.58 8.14
N ALA A 59 2.37 -14.63 7.87
CA ALA A 59 3.17 -13.44 7.56
C ALA A 59 2.64 -12.71 6.31
N GLU A 60 2.32 -13.47 5.26
CA GLU A 60 1.72 -12.97 4.02
C GLU A 60 0.33 -12.36 4.27
N TYR A 61 -0.49 -13.01 5.10
CA TYR A 61 -1.81 -12.48 5.44
C TYR A 61 -1.72 -11.15 6.22
N VAL A 62 -0.82 -11.06 7.19
CA VAL A 62 -0.57 -9.82 7.94
C VAL A 62 -0.10 -8.70 7.00
N SER A 63 0.85 -9.02 6.11
CA SER A 63 1.32 -8.13 5.04
C SER A 63 0.19 -7.62 4.15
N LEU A 64 -0.64 -8.53 3.63
CA LEU A 64 -1.77 -8.22 2.78
C LEU A 64 -2.79 -7.32 3.49
N SER A 65 -3.06 -7.58 4.78
CA SER A 65 -3.99 -6.77 5.57
C SER A 65 -3.53 -5.31 5.71
N ALA A 66 -2.22 -5.08 5.92
CA ALA A 66 -1.64 -3.75 6.00
C ALA A 66 -1.69 -3.04 4.64
N CYS A 67 -1.38 -3.76 3.54
CA CYS A 67 -1.52 -3.24 2.19
C CYS A 67 -2.97 -2.82 1.87
N CYS A 68 -3.95 -3.66 2.23
CA CYS A 68 -5.37 -3.35 2.02
C CYS A 68 -5.81 -2.10 2.79
N ALA A 69 -5.36 -1.94 4.04
CA ALA A 69 -5.64 -0.73 4.82
C ALA A 69 -5.07 0.52 4.15
N GLN A 70 -3.85 0.45 3.61
CA GLN A 70 -3.21 1.55 2.89
C GLN A 70 -3.96 1.88 1.60
N VAL A 71 -4.31 0.88 0.79
CA VAL A 71 -5.12 1.06 -0.43
C VAL A 71 -6.47 1.69 -0.09
N LEU A 72 -7.15 1.22 0.96
CA LEU A 72 -8.43 1.77 1.39
C LEU A 72 -8.29 3.24 1.82
N TRP A 73 -7.24 3.56 2.59
CA TRP A 73 -6.93 4.93 2.98
C TRP A 73 -6.68 5.83 1.76
N MET A 74 -5.95 5.33 0.76
CA MET A 74 -5.71 6.05 -0.49
C MET A 74 -7.02 6.27 -1.25
N ARG A 75 -7.92 5.28 -1.33
CA ARG A 75 -9.23 5.45 -2.00
C ARG A 75 -10.12 6.49 -1.32
N THR A 76 -10.08 6.58 0.01
CA THR A 76 -10.88 7.58 0.74
C THR A 76 -10.33 9.00 0.57
N HIS A 77 -9.01 9.16 0.57
CA HIS A 77 -8.36 10.48 0.45
C HIS A 77 -8.22 10.95 -1.01
N LEU A 78 -8.10 10.02 -1.97
CA LEU A 78 -8.04 10.31 -3.42
C LEU A 78 -9.44 10.29 -4.07
N SER A 79 -10.52 10.42 -3.29
CA SER A 79 -11.87 10.35 -3.85
C SER A 79 -12.06 11.41 -4.96
N PRO A 80 -12.70 11.07 -6.10
CA PRO A 80 -12.92 12.01 -7.21
C PRO A 80 -13.60 13.32 -6.78
N LYS A 81 -14.39 13.27 -5.70
CA LYS A 81 -15.17 14.40 -5.18
C LYS A 81 -14.30 15.51 -4.57
N GLU A 82 -13.17 15.16 -3.97
CA GLU A 82 -12.24 16.14 -3.38
C GLU A 82 -11.45 16.87 -4.49
N LEU A 83 -11.05 16.15 -5.54
CA LEU A 83 -10.41 16.73 -6.72
C LEU A 83 -11.36 17.63 -7.52
N GLU A 84 -12.64 17.28 -7.62
CA GLU A 84 -13.66 18.09 -8.30
C GLU A 84 -14.03 19.37 -7.53
N ARG A 85 -13.97 19.35 -6.19
CA ARG A 85 -14.14 20.55 -5.35
C ARG A 85 -13.00 21.55 -5.52
N LEU A 86 -11.76 21.07 -5.59
CA LEU A 86 -10.57 21.91 -5.81
C LEU A 86 -10.52 22.49 -7.23
N ALA A 87 -11.05 21.78 -8.23
CA ALA A 87 -11.11 22.26 -9.60
C ALA A 87 -12.23 23.29 -9.86
N LYS A 88 -13.25 23.37 -8.99
CA LYS A 88 -14.38 24.32 -9.10
C LYS A 88 -14.22 25.59 -8.26
N SER A 89 -13.16 25.69 -7.45
CA SER A 89 -12.84 26.87 -6.65
C SER A 89 -11.74 27.75 -7.26
N GLN A 90 -11.46 27.58 -8.57
CA GLN A 90 -10.54 28.38 -9.38
C GLN A 90 -11.33 29.03 -10.51
#